data_AF-A0A0F9AEA9-F1
#
_entry.id   AF-A0A0F9AEA9-F1
#
_cell.length_a   1.000
_cell.length_b   1.000
_cell.length_c   1.000
_cell.angle_alpha   90.00
_cell.angle_beta   90.00
_cell.angle_gamma   90.00
#
_symmetry.space_group_name_H-M   'P 1'
#
loop_
_entity.id
_entity.type
_entity.pdbx_description
1 polymer ?
#
loop_
_entity_poly.entity_id
_entity_poly.type
_entity_poly.pdbx_seq_one_letter_code
_entity_poly.pdbx_strand_id
1 'polypeptide(L)'
;PPGKTKHSIETGQLPWWTYEGDKAGFWRPLTSFSIWCDYQLFPDSTVLMHAHNILWFAGVILLVTIFYRKLIGPTWIAGLAAVLYLLDENYYMPVAMIAHRNSLMAIFFGLLTLFAYHKWRKQNWLPGAILAPGCLALSLLSAEAGVATLAYLVAYTLVLDRGRWSRRILALAPSAIVVGFWRVLYSGLGYGVCAGDLYLGPGNDPLRFVGVVVERAPILLLGQWCFPPAFMYNFFSDSARETYWLLAVVFLIFVLVLLVPLLRRDRLSRFWGVGMLLAVIPICATIPWDRNLIFVGIGAMGLTAQFVGGLFSRESWLPTSRLYRGSAWLLCVLILLAQVGVACIGRFIAPISYSGFVTQSAELVRVDSPPPRGDQDLVVV
;
A
#
# COMPACT_ATOMS: atom_id res chain seq x y z
N PRO A 1 -10.20 21.82 10.23
CA PRO A 1 -10.51 22.96 11.13
C PRO A 1 -11.89 22.78 11.77
N PRO A 2 -12.05 23.12 13.06
CA PRO A 2 -13.36 23.15 13.70
C PRO A 2 -14.26 24.12 12.91
N GLY A 3 -15.39 23.61 12.41
CA GLY A 3 -16.31 24.33 11.51
C GLY A 3 -16.49 23.71 10.12
N LYS A 4 -15.50 22.97 9.59
CA LYS A 4 -15.68 22.26 8.29
C LYS A 4 -16.70 21.14 8.37
N THR A 5 -16.64 20.34 9.44
CA THR A 5 -17.57 19.21 9.65
C THR A 5 -18.99 19.71 9.81
N LYS A 6 -19.18 20.76 10.61
CA LYS A 6 -20.47 21.45 10.76
C LYS A 6 -20.99 21.99 9.43
N HIS A 7 -20.15 22.67 8.66
CA HIS A 7 -20.54 23.13 7.32
C HIS A 7 -20.90 21.98 6.37
N SER A 8 -20.17 20.87 6.40
CA SER A 8 -20.49 19.68 5.61
C SER A 8 -21.78 19.00 6.06
N ILE A 9 -22.13 19.05 7.35
CA ILE A 9 -23.43 18.62 7.87
C ILE A 9 -24.54 19.54 7.36
N GLU A 10 -24.37 20.86 7.50
CA GLU A 10 -25.34 21.88 7.07
C GLU A 10 -25.60 21.86 5.56
N THR A 11 -24.59 21.50 4.76
CA THR A 11 -24.70 21.37 3.30
C THR A 11 -25.12 19.97 2.83
N GLY A 12 -25.37 19.03 3.76
CA GLY A 12 -25.78 17.66 3.44
C GLY A 12 -24.67 16.76 2.87
N GLN A 13 -23.42 17.20 2.88
CA GLN A 13 -22.26 16.38 2.49
C GLN A 13 -21.93 15.29 3.51
N LEU A 14 -22.28 15.51 4.78
CA LEU A 14 -22.19 14.55 5.87
C LEU A 14 -23.57 14.36 6.52
N PRO A 15 -23.89 13.15 7.00
CA PRO A 15 -25.14 12.90 7.73
C PRO A 15 -25.26 13.81 8.97
N TRP A 16 -26.48 14.18 9.33
CA TRP A 16 -26.75 15.07 10.47
C TRP A 16 -26.31 14.51 11.83
N TRP A 17 -26.19 13.18 11.94
CA TRP A 17 -25.67 12.49 13.13
C TRP A 17 -24.13 12.36 13.15
N THR A 18 -23.42 12.99 12.21
CA THR A 18 -21.95 12.98 12.21
C THR A 18 -21.41 13.74 13.42
N TYR A 19 -20.47 13.15 14.15
CA TYR A 19 -19.83 13.81 15.28
C TYR A 19 -19.12 15.09 14.82
N GLU A 20 -19.45 16.25 15.41
CA GLU A 20 -18.90 17.55 14.99
C GLU A 20 -17.38 17.65 15.14
N GLY A 21 -16.80 16.86 16.04
CA GLY A 21 -15.34 16.75 16.22
C GLY A 21 -14.65 15.79 15.25
N ASP A 22 -15.39 15.13 14.35
CA ASP A 22 -14.81 14.33 13.26
C ASP A 22 -13.97 15.24 12.36
N LYS A 23 -12.80 14.75 11.99
CA LYS A 23 -11.82 15.46 11.21
C LYS A 23 -11.11 14.46 10.33
N ALA A 24 -11.18 14.68 9.02
CA ALA A 24 -10.30 14.04 8.05
C ALA A 24 -9.57 15.12 7.24
N GLY A 25 -8.29 15.34 7.56
CA GLY A 25 -7.46 16.32 6.85
C GLY A 25 -6.09 15.76 6.54
N PHE A 26 -5.86 15.36 5.29
CA PHE A 26 -4.56 14.83 4.86
C PHE A 26 -3.66 15.94 4.32
N TRP A 27 -2.40 15.97 4.75
CA TRP A 27 -1.42 16.94 4.24
C TRP A 27 -0.66 16.34 3.06
N ARG A 28 -1.15 16.61 1.84
CA ARG A 28 -0.61 16.04 0.59
C ARG A 28 -0.29 17.12 -0.44
N PRO A 29 0.52 18.15 -0.10
CA PRO A 29 0.70 19.32 -0.94
C PRO A 29 1.25 18.99 -2.33
N LEU A 30 2.12 17.98 -2.46
CA LEU A 30 2.69 17.61 -3.76
C LEU A 30 1.65 16.96 -4.67
N THR A 31 0.75 16.14 -4.12
CA THR A 31 -0.35 15.58 -4.90
C THR A 31 -1.40 16.62 -5.23
N SER A 32 -1.77 17.47 -4.27
CA SER A 32 -2.69 18.59 -4.52
C SER A 32 -2.16 19.51 -5.61
N PHE A 33 -0.86 19.82 -5.60
CA PHE A 33 -0.22 20.59 -6.66
C PHE A 33 -0.26 19.88 -8.01
N SER A 34 0.04 18.58 -8.06
CA SER A 34 -0.06 17.81 -9.31
C SER A 34 -1.48 17.81 -9.88
N ILE A 35 -2.50 17.64 -9.04
CA ILE A 35 -3.90 17.67 -9.49
C ILE A 35 -4.29 19.10 -9.92
N TRP A 36 -3.84 20.13 -9.21
CA TRP A 36 -4.06 21.51 -9.63
C TRP A 36 -3.45 21.79 -11.00
N CYS A 37 -2.21 21.35 -11.27
CA CYS A 37 -1.58 21.49 -12.58
C CYS A 37 -2.40 20.81 -13.68
N ASP A 38 -2.93 19.61 -13.41
CA ASP A 38 -3.80 18.91 -14.35
C ASP A 38 -5.05 19.73 -14.71
N TYR A 39 -5.70 20.33 -13.71
CA TYR A 39 -6.84 21.22 -13.95
C TYR A 39 -6.48 22.49 -14.71
N GLN A 40 -5.26 23.03 -14.52
CA GLN A 40 -4.81 24.20 -15.28
C GLN A 40 -4.49 23.85 -16.74
N LEU A 41 -3.92 22.68 -17.00
CA LEU A 41 -3.50 22.26 -18.34
C LEU A 41 -4.65 21.65 -19.14
N PHE A 42 -5.55 20.92 -18.48
CA PHE A 42 -6.57 20.09 -19.12
C PHE A 42 -7.94 20.22 -18.41
N PRO A 43 -8.48 21.43 -18.20
CA PRO A 43 -9.67 21.65 -17.36
C PRO A 43 -10.87 20.77 -17.74
N ASP A 44 -11.07 20.54 -19.03
CA ASP A 44 -12.24 19.82 -19.57
C ASP A 44 -11.95 18.36 -19.97
N SER A 45 -10.74 17.84 -19.72
CA SER A 45 -10.33 16.51 -20.18
C SER A 45 -9.89 15.59 -19.05
N THR A 46 -10.86 14.89 -18.47
CA THR A 46 -10.63 13.83 -17.48
C THR A 46 -9.74 12.70 -18.03
N VAL A 47 -9.77 12.47 -19.34
CA VAL A 47 -8.94 11.48 -20.03
C VAL A 47 -7.45 11.82 -19.92
N LEU A 48 -7.08 13.10 -20.13
CA LEU A 48 -5.68 13.53 -20.02
C LEU A 48 -5.20 13.55 -18.57
N MET A 49 -6.06 13.95 -17.63
CA MET A 49 -5.76 13.83 -16.20
C MET A 49 -5.59 12.36 -15.79
N HIS A 50 -6.36 11.45 -16.36
CA HIS A 50 -6.19 10.02 -16.13
C HIS A 50 -4.90 9.48 -16.75
N ALA A 51 -4.53 9.94 -17.95
CA ALA A 51 -3.27 9.57 -18.60
C ALA A 51 -2.05 9.94 -17.73
N HIS A 52 -2.07 11.08 -17.03
CA HIS A 52 -1.04 11.41 -16.05
C HIS A 52 -0.94 10.38 -14.91
N ASN A 53 -2.06 9.81 -14.46
CA ASN A 53 -2.05 8.77 -13.43
C ASN A 53 -1.41 7.47 -13.96
N ILE A 54 -1.71 7.10 -15.21
CA ILE A 54 -1.08 5.97 -15.90
C ILE A 54 0.42 6.19 -16.07
N LEU A 55 0.86 7.41 -16.40
CA LEU A 55 2.28 7.75 -16.51
C LEU A 55 3.02 7.60 -15.17
N TRP A 56 2.41 8.03 -14.06
CA TRP A 56 2.97 7.77 -12.73
C TRP A 56 3.14 6.28 -12.47
N PHE A 57 2.11 5.48 -12.76
CA PHE A 57 2.19 4.03 -12.61
C PHE A 57 3.26 3.40 -13.51
N ALA A 58 3.35 3.80 -14.77
CA ALA A 58 4.39 3.34 -15.69
C ALA A 58 5.80 3.66 -15.15
N GLY A 59 5.98 4.86 -14.58
CA GLY A 59 7.20 5.23 -13.87
C GLY A 59 7.52 4.33 -12.68
N VAL A 60 6.51 3.98 -11.87
CA VAL A 60 6.65 3.04 -10.75
C VAL A 60 7.08 1.66 -11.24
N ILE A 61 6.43 1.14 -12.28
CA ILE A 61 6.75 -0.18 -12.86
C ILE A 61 8.17 -0.19 -13.43
N LEU A 62 8.57 0.88 -14.14
CA LEU A 62 9.93 1.02 -14.64
C LEU A 62 10.95 0.99 -13.49
N LEU A 63 10.72 1.78 -12.44
CA LEU A 63 11.60 1.84 -11.28
C LEU A 63 11.66 0.51 -10.54
N VAL A 64 10.52 -0.15 -10.27
CA VAL A 64 10.53 -1.44 -9.55
C VAL A 64 11.23 -2.52 -10.38
N THR A 65 11.05 -2.51 -11.71
CA THR A 65 11.70 -3.44 -12.63
C THR A 65 13.22 -3.26 -12.61
N ILE A 66 13.69 -2.02 -12.70
CA ILE A 66 15.12 -1.71 -12.58
C ILE A 66 15.65 -2.13 -11.20
N PHE A 67 14.84 -1.98 -10.14
CA PHE A 67 15.25 -2.27 -8.77
C PHE A 67 15.41 -3.77 -8.57
N TYR A 68 14.41 -4.56 -8.98
CA TYR A 68 14.50 -6.02 -9.02
C TYR A 68 15.68 -6.47 -9.87
N ARG A 69 15.86 -5.92 -11.07
CA ARG A 69 16.97 -6.29 -11.96
C ARG A 69 18.35 -6.02 -11.35
N LYS A 70 18.48 -4.97 -10.54
CA LYS A 70 19.75 -4.64 -9.86
C LYS A 70 20.05 -5.52 -8.65
N LEU A 71 19.02 -6.05 -8.00
CA LEU A 71 19.19 -6.83 -6.76
C LEU A 71 19.15 -8.34 -7.01
N ILE A 72 18.21 -8.81 -7.83
CA ILE A 72 18.01 -10.22 -8.13
C ILE A 72 18.94 -10.61 -9.29
N GLY A 73 19.82 -11.60 -9.04
CA GLY A 73 20.83 -12.04 -10.01
C GLY A 73 20.22 -12.61 -11.30
N PRO A 74 19.43 -13.71 -11.23
CA PRO A 74 18.83 -14.30 -12.41
C PRO A 74 17.81 -13.37 -13.06
N THR A 75 18.04 -13.03 -14.34
CA THR A 75 17.23 -12.06 -15.10
C THR A 75 15.76 -12.43 -15.15
N TRP A 76 15.46 -13.71 -15.37
CA TRP A 76 14.09 -14.18 -15.51
C TRP A 76 13.32 -14.11 -14.18
N ILE A 77 14.00 -14.30 -13.03
CA ILE A 77 13.39 -14.14 -11.69
C ILE A 77 13.09 -12.67 -11.44
N ALA A 78 14.01 -11.77 -11.79
CA ALA A 78 13.76 -10.33 -11.69
C ALA A 78 12.60 -9.88 -12.59
N GLY A 79 12.53 -10.42 -13.81
CA GLY A 79 11.44 -10.19 -14.75
C GLY A 79 10.10 -10.72 -14.23
N LEU A 80 10.10 -11.91 -13.63
CA LEU A 80 8.91 -12.48 -12.98
C LEU A 80 8.42 -11.58 -11.85
N ALA A 81 9.31 -11.09 -10.96
CA ALA A 81 8.94 -10.17 -9.89
C ALA A 81 8.29 -8.89 -10.43
N ALA A 82 8.84 -8.34 -11.51
CA ALA A 82 8.32 -7.15 -12.18
C ALA A 82 6.94 -7.40 -12.81
N VAL A 83 6.76 -8.54 -13.48
CA VAL A 83 5.46 -8.92 -14.08
C VAL A 83 4.42 -9.16 -13.00
N LEU A 84 4.73 -9.90 -11.94
CA LEU A 84 3.81 -10.13 -10.83
C LEU A 84 3.38 -8.82 -10.17
N TYR A 85 4.33 -7.89 -9.94
CA TYR A 85 4.01 -6.56 -9.42
C TYR A 85 3.17 -5.73 -10.41
N LEU A 86 3.46 -5.80 -11.71
CA LEU A 86 2.64 -5.12 -12.72
C LEU A 86 1.21 -5.69 -12.78
N LEU A 87 1.05 -6.99 -12.56
CA LEU A 87 -0.24 -7.68 -12.65
C LEU A 87 -1.08 -7.57 -11.37
N ASP A 88 -0.45 -7.36 -10.21
CA ASP A 88 -1.10 -7.27 -8.91
C ASP A 88 -2.38 -6.39 -8.96
N GLU A 89 -3.50 -7.01 -8.60
CA GLU A 89 -4.83 -6.41 -8.64
C GLU A 89 -5.00 -5.26 -7.65
N ASN A 90 -4.19 -5.24 -6.59
CA ASN A 90 -4.23 -4.23 -5.54
C ASN A 90 -3.94 -2.84 -6.09
N TYR A 91 -3.32 -2.75 -7.27
CA TYR A 91 -2.93 -1.48 -7.88
C TYR A 91 -3.98 -0.98 -8.88
N TYR A 92 -5.02 -1.76 -9.19
CA TYR A 92 -6.07 -1.35 -10.12
C TYR A 92 -6.76 -0.05 -9.67
N MET A 93 -7.26 0.00 -8.43
CA MET A 93 -7.93 1.19 -7.88
C MET A 93 -7.02 2.43 -7.84
N PRO A 94 -5.79 2.36 -7.32
CA PRO A 94 -4.83 3.47 -7.36
C PRO A 94 -4.58 4.04 -8.77
N VAL A 95 -4.59 3.18 -9.79
CA VAL A 95 -4.38 3.58 -11.19
C VAL A 95 -5.68 4.11 -11.82
N ALA A 96 -6.82 3.48 -11.54
CA ALA A 96 -8.13 3.85 -12.06
C ALA A 96 -8.59 5.23 -11.56
N MET A 97 -8.34 5.55 -10.28
CA MET A 97 -8.86 6.76 -9.63
C MET A 97 -7.82 7.89 -9.61
N ILE A 98 -8.09 9.00 -10.29
CA ILE A 98 -7.23 10.21 -10.28
C ILE A 98 -7.01 10.72 -8.84
N ALA A 99 -8.04 10.66 -7.99
CA ALA A 99 -7.96 11.05 -6.58
C ALA A 99 -6.94 10.23 -5.77
N HIS A 100 -6.58 9.02 -6.23
CA HIS A 100 -5.66 8.10 -5.56
C HIS A 100 -4.22 8.19 -6.10
N ARG A 101 -3.92 9.20 -6.94
CA ARG A 101 -2.57 9.51 -7.46
C ARG A 101 -1.52 9.66 -6.36
N ASN A 102 -1.95 10.11 -5.18
CA ASN A 102 -1.09 10.29 -4.02
C ASN A 102 -0.22 9.05 -3.73
N SER A 103 -0.81 7.85 -3.77
CA SER A 103 -0.07 6.61 -3.48
C SER A 103 0.93 6.26 -4.57
N LEU A 104 0.62 6.56 -5.84
CA LEU A 104 1.53 6.33 -6.99
C LEU A 104 2.75 7.26 -6.92
N MET A 105 2.54 8.54 -6.60
CA MET A 105 3.65 9.47 -6.41
C MET A 105 4.50 9.08 -5.19
N ALA A 106 3.84 8.68 -4.08
CA ALA A 106 4.53 8.27 -2.87
C ALA A 106 5.46 7.06 -3.13
N ILE A 107 4.96 6.00 -3.81
CA ILE A 107 5.78 4.83 -4.13
C ILE A 107 6.87 5.17 -5.17
N PHE A 108 6.60 6.04 -6.15
CA PHE A 108 7.60 6.48 -7.12
C PHE A 108 8.81 7.13 -6.43
N PHE A 109 8.55 8.14 -5.59
CA PHE A 109 9.61 8.80 -4.82
C PHE A 109 10.21 7.87 -3.74
N GLY A 110 9.42 6.95 -3.21
CA GLY A 110 9.89 5.89 -2.31
C GLY A 110 10.91 4.96 -2.99
N LEU A 111 10.65 4.52 -4.22
CA LEU A 111 11.59 3.72 -5.00
C LEU A 111 12.86 4.51 -5.34
N LEU A 112 12.75 5.78 -5.74
CA LEU A 112 13.92 6.66 -5.93
C LEU A 112 14.76 6.78 -4.66
N THR A 113 14.12 6.88 -3.49
CA THR A 113 14.78 6.86 -2.19
C THR A 113 15.58 5.56 -2.01
N LEU A 114 14.95 4.40 -2.25
CA LEU A 114 15.62 3.10 -2.14
C LEU A 114 16.79 2.94 -3.12
N PHE A 115 16.65 3.46 -4.35
CA PHE A 115 17.73 3.47 -5.34
C PHE A 115 18.91 4.33 -4.92
N ALA A 116 18.65 5.58 -4.52
CA ALA A 116 19.67 6.51 -4.08
C ALA A 116 20.39 5.97 -2.85
N TYR A 117 19.63 5.44 -1.88
CA TYR A 117 20.18 4.81 -0.69
C TYR A 117 21.02 3.57 -1.04
N HIS A 118 20.53 2.70 -1.91
CA HIS A 118 21.29 1.52 -2.36
C HIS A 118 22.61 1.91 -3.03
N LYS A 119 22.60 2.89 -3.94
CA LYS A 119 23.82 3.38 -4.61
C LYS A 119 24.79 4.01 -3.61
N TRP A 120 24.29 4.80 -2.66
CA TRP A 120 25.12 5.37 -1.61
C TRP A 120 25.79 4.30 -0.76
N ARG A 121 25.02 3.32 -0.26
CA ARG A 121 25.53 2.28 0.66
C ARG A 121 26.40 1.23 -0.02
N LYS A 122 26.09 0.84 -1.25
CA LYS A 122 26.78 -0.25 -1.95
C LYS A 122 27.87 0.23 -2.90
N GLN A 123 27.71 1.41 -3.50
CA GLN A 123 28.59 1.93 -4.57
C GLN A 123 29.35 3.20 -4.13
N ASN A 124 29.23 3.62 -2.87
CA ASN A 124 29.81 4.86 -2.34
C ASN A 124 29.41 6.12 -3.14
N TRP A 125 28.23 6.10 -3.78
CA TRP A 125 27.73 7.25 -4.53
C TRP A 125 27.21 8.33 -3.56
N LEU A 126 28.09 9.28 -3.22
CA LEU A 126 27.85 10.31 -2.22
C LEU A 126 26.55 11.11 -2.38
N PRO A 127 26.12 11.50 -3.60
CA PRO A 127 24.86 12.22 -3.78
C PRO A 127 23.64 11.48 -3.20
N GLY A 128 23.69 10.15 -3.13
CA GLY A 128 22.61 9.35 -2.57
C GLY A 128 22.33 9.63 -1.09
N ALA A 129 23.30 10.15 -0.33
CA ALA A 129 23.09 10.58 1.06
C ALA A 129 22.12 11.75 1.21
N ILE A 130 22.02 12.61 0.18
CA ILE A 130 21.13 13.78 0.15
C ILE A 130 19.87 13.47 -0.68
N LEU A 131 20.04 12.78 -1.82
CA LEU A 131 18.93 12.45 -2.71
C LEU A 131 17.95 11.46 -2.05
N ALA A 132 18.42 10.50 -1.25
CA ALA A 132 17.53 9.59 -0.55
C ALA A 132 16.56 10.31 0.42
N PRO A 133 17.02 11.11 1.40
CA PRO A 133 16.09 11.86 2.26
C PRO A 133 15.28 12.92 1.49
N GLY A 134 15.83 13.53 0.44
CA GLY A 134 15.08 14.47 -0.41
C GLY A 134 13.91 13.79 -1.13
N CYS A 135 14.13 12.64 -1.76
CA CYS A 135 13.05 11.86 -2.37
C CYS A 135 12.06 11.34 -1.32
N LEU A 136 12.53 10.97 -0.13
CA LEU A 136 11.63 10.56 0.97
C LEU A 136 10.70 11.70 1.39
N ALA A 137 11.21 12.93 1.45
CA ALA A 137 10.38 14.10 1.72
C ALA A 137 9.30 14.26 0.65
N LEU A 138 9.64 14.14 -0.64
CA LEU A 138 8.65 14.18 -1.72
C LEU A 138 7.61 13.06 -1.60
N SER A 139 8.03 11.85 -1.23
CA SER A 139 7.13 10.72 -0.97
C SER A 139 6.10 11.05 0.12
N LEU A 140 6.55 11.61 1.24
CA LEU A 140 5.69 12.01 2.37
C LEU A 140 4.79 13.21 2.07
N LEU A 141 5.25 14.13 1.22
CA LEU A 141 4.45 15.26 0.74
C LEU A 141 3.40 14.83 -0.30
N SER A 142 3.53 13.64 -0.89
CA SER A 142 2.50 13.01 -1.73
C SER A 142 1.47 12.25 -0.89
N ALA A 143 1.91 11.37 0.01
CA ALA A 143 1.01 10.59 0.86
C ALA A 143 1.67 10.15 2.17
N GLU A 144 0.85 9.96 3.20
CA GLU A 144 1.25 9.34 4.47
C GLU A 144 1.85 7.94 4.28
N ALA A 145 1.42 7.22 3.23
CA ALA A 145 1.96 5.92 2.85
C ALA A 145 3.47 5.96 2.59
N GLY A 146 4.05 7.13 2.29
CA GLY A 146 5.49 7.32 2.12
C GLY A 146 6.33 6.90 3.34
N VAL A 147 5.72 6.84 4.54
CA VAL A 147 6.37 6.30 5.76
C VAL A 147 6.84 4.86 5.56
N ALA A 148 6.16 4.06 4.73
CA ALA A 148 6.57 2.69 4.40
C ALA A 148 7.93 2.62 3.67
N THR A 149 8.39 3.71 3.05
CA THR A 149 9.75 3.79 2.50
C THR A 149 10.80 3.64 3.60
N LEU A 150 10.57 4.25 4.78
CA LEU A 150 11.49 4.13 5.92
C LEU A 150 11.55 2.67 6.41
N ALA A 151 10.42 1.95 6.40
CA ALA A 151 10.39 0.52 6.71
C ALA A 151 11.33 -0.29 5.80
N TYR A 152 11.36 -0.01 4.49
CA TYR A 152 12.32 -0.65 3.58
C TYR A 152 13.77 -0.21 3.83
N LEU A 153 14.03 1.04 4.20
CA LEU A 153 15.38 1.48 4.59
C LEU A 153 15.87 0.76 5.86
N VAL A 154 14.97 0.57 6.84
CA VAL A 154 15.24 -0.23 8.04
C VAL A 154 15.53 -1.67 7.65
N ALA A 155 14.68 -2.30 6.82
CA ALA A 155 14.91 -3.66 6.32
C ALA A 155 16.26 -3.79 5.60
N TYR A 156 16.62 -2.81 4.76
CA TYR A 156 17.91 -2.77 4.06
C TYR A 156 19.07 -2.74 5.06
N THR A 157 18.94 -1.91 6.08
CA THR A 157 19.98 -1.69 7.10
C THR A 157 20.17 -2.94 7.99
N LEU A 158 19.07 -3.61 8.34
CA LEU A 158 19.08 -4.85 9.11
C LEU A 158 19.69 -6.01 8.32
N VAL A 159 19.37 -6.13 7.03
CA VAL A 159 19.62 -7.36 6.27
C VAL A 159 20.74 -7.23 5.23
N LEU A 160 20.75 -6.17 4.44
CA LEU A 160 21.63 -6.01 3.27
C LEU A 160 22.92 -5.25 3.57
N ASP A 161 22.88 -4.25 4.45
CA ASP A 161 24.09 -3.49 4.82
C ASP A 161 25.10 -4.40 5.53
N ARG A 162 26.39 -4.25 5.21
CA ARG A 162 27.51 -5.04 5.77
C ARG A 162 28.44 -4.22 6.67
N GLY A 163 28.21 -2.92 6.82
CA GLY A 163 29.03 -2.04 7.66
C GLY A 163 28.93 -2.32 9.16
N ARG A 164 29.68 -1.57 9.98
CA ARG A 164 29.54 -1.58 11.45
C ARG A 164 28.15 -1.05 11.87
N TRP A 165 27.53 -1.63 12.90
CA TRP A 165 26.17 -1.27 13.34
C TRP A 165 25.97 0.21 13.63
N SER A 166 26.95 0.89 14.24
CA SER A 166 26.88 2.34 14.47
C SER A 166 26.75 3.13 13.16
N ARG A 167 27.54 2.78 12.13
CA ARG A 167 27.48 3.39 10.79
C ARG A 167 26.24 3.02 9.99
N ARG A 168 25.57 1.92 10.36
CA ARG A 168 24.29 1.50 9.77
C ARG A 168 23.14 2.34 10.30
N ILE A 169 23.06 2.46 11.62
CA ILE A 169 22.03 3.25 12.29
C ILE A 169 22.19 4.74 11.94
N LEU A 170 23.42 5.26 11.97
CA LEU A 170 23.68 6.64 11.60
C LEU A 170 23.31 6.94 10.14
N ALA A 171 23.36 5.94 9.25
CA ALA A 171 22.97 6.10 7.86
C ALA A 171 21.46 6.32 7.68
N LEU A 172 20.64 5.85 8.61
CA LEU A 172 19.20 6.07 8.62
C LEU A 172 18.83 7.44 9.17
N ALA A 173 19.72 8.10 9.91
CA ALA A 173 19.41 9.34 10.62
C ALA A 173 18.84 10.44 9.69
N PRO A 174 19.40 10.74 8.51
CA PRO A 174 18.83 11.76 7.63
C PRO A 174 17.38 11.45 7.22
N SER A 175 17.09 10.20 6.86
CA SER A 175 15.75 9.76 6.48
C SER A 175 14.79 9.74 7.66
N ALA A 176 15.24 9.30 8.84
CA ALA A 176 14.45 9.31 10.06
C ALA A 176 14.11 10.74 10.52
N ILE A 177 15.06 11.68 10.38
CA ILE A 177 14.85 13.11 10.64
C ILE A 177 13.78 13.65 9.69
N VAL A 178 13.81 13.32 8.40
CA VAL A 178 12.77 13.74 7.45
C VAL A 178 11.39 13.24 7.86
N VAL A 179 11.25 11.95 8.24
CA VAL A 179 9.97 11.40 8.72
C VAL A 179 9.51 12.09 10.00
N GLY A 180 10.42 12.28 10.97
CA GLY A 180 10.11 12.95 12.24
C GLY A 180 9.69 14.41 12.04
N PHE A 181 10.44 15.15 11.23
CA PHE A 181 10.14 16.55 10.89
C PHE A 181 8.80 16.67 10.15
N TRP A 182 8.56 15.82 9.15
CA TRP A 182 7.27 15.76 8.47
C TRP A 182 6.14 15.48 9.47
N ARG A 183 6.33 14.54 10.41
CA ARG A 183 5.31 14.22 11.41
C ARG A 183 5.01 15.39 12.34
N VAL A 184 6.04 16.13 12.78
CA VAL A 184 5.87 17.33 13.61
C VAL A 184 5.11 18.41 12.85
N LEU A 185 5.46 18.67 11.58
CA LEU A 185 4.72 19.63 10.74
C LEU A 185 3.27 19.18 10.50
N TYR A 186 3.07 17.92 10.15
CA TYR A 186 1.76 17.33 9.90
C TYR A 186 0.83 17.52 11.11
N SER A 187 1.31 17.20 12.31
CA SER A 187 0.54 17.36 13.54
C SER A 187 0.41 18.82 13.97
N GLY A 188 1.47 19.63 13.85
CA GLY A 188 1.47 21.05 14.24
C GLY A 188 0.57 21.93 13.38
N LEU A 189 0.43 21.62 12.09
CA LEU A 189 -0.53 22.27 11.19
C LEU A 189 -1.96 21.75 11.38
N GLY A 190 -2.18 20.82 12.30
CA GLY A 190 -3.48 20.25 12.57
C GLY A 190 -4.00 19.38 11.43
N TYR A 191 -3.14 18.66 10.71
CA TYR A 191 -3.56 17.56 9.84
C TYR A 191 -3.67 16.24 10.62
N GLY A 192 -4.30 15.25 10.01
CA GLY A 192 -4.63 13.96 10.62
C GLY A 192 -6.10 13.63 10.55
N VAL A 193 -6.40 12.42 11.01
CA VAL A 193 -7.77 11.95 11.20
C VAL A 193 -8.06 11.87 12.70
N CYS A 194 -9.18 12.43 13.15
CA CYS A 194 -9.62 12.40 14.54
C CYS A 194 -11.10 12.02 14.58
N ALA A 195 -11.45 11.12 15.50
CA ALA A 195 -12.79 10.54 15.69
C ALA A 195 -13.33 9.78 14.46
N GLY A 196 -13.51 8.46 14.60
CA GLY A 196 -13.98 7.56 13.55
C GLY A 196 -13.18 6.26 13.50
N ASP A 197 -13.86 5.12 13.42
CA ASP A 197 -13.21 3.79 13.45
C ASP A 197 -12.36 3.48 12.19
N LEU A 198 -12.46 4.35 11.18
CA LEU A 198 -11.79 4.20 9.89
C LEU A 198 -10.28 4.44 9.95
N TYR A 199 -9.81 5.28 10.88
CA TYR A 199 -8.39 5.65 11.01
C TYR A 199 -7.95 5.69 12.48
N LEU A 200 -6.92 4.92 12.81
CA LEU A 200 -6.29 4.91 14.13
C LEU A 200 -4.79 5.17 14.00
N GLY A 201 -4.36 6.36 14.39
CA GLY A 201 -2.96 6.77 14.28
C GLY A 201 -2.11 6.28 15.46
N PRO A 202 -0.88 5.76 15.22
CA PRO A 202 0.01 5.27 16.29
C PRO A 202 0.44 6.35 17.29
N GLY A 203 0.35 7.63 16.92
CA GLY A 203 0.80 8.74 17.77
C GLY A 203 -0.20 9.18 18.84
N ASN A 204 -1.49 8.86 18.68
CA ASN A 204 -2.53 9.30 19.63
C ASN A 204 -2.82 8.21 20.67
N ASP A 205 -2.80 6.94 20.25
CA ASP A 205 -3.05 5.78 21.11
C ASP A 205 -2.16 4.59 20.69
N PRO A 206 -0.89 4.57 21.17
CA PRO A 206 0.08 3.55 20.75
C PRO A 206 -0.33 2.13 21.16
N LEU A 207 -0.94 1.96 22.33
CA LEU A 207 -1.31 0.64 22.85
C LEU A 207 -2.49 0.05 22.07
N ARG A 208 -3.52 0.86 21.79
CA ARG A 208 -4.61 0.44 20.92
C ARG A 208 -4.13 0.16 19.49
N PHE A 209 -3.16 0.94 19.01
CA PHE A 209 -2.57 0.69 17.69
C PHE A 209 -1.89 -0.68 17.59
N VAL A 210 -1.21 -1.15 18.64
CA VAL A 210 -0.64 -2.51 18.66
C VAL A 210 -1.74 -3.57 18.48
N GLY A 211 -2.88 -3.43 19.19
CA GLY A 211 -4.03 -4.31 19.00
C GLY A 211 -4.55 -4.31 17.56
N VAL A 212 -4.66 -3.11 16.97
CA VAL A 212 -5.09 -2.94 15.57
C VAL A 212 -4.08 -3.56 14.58
N VAL A 213 -2.78 -3.51 14.85
CA VAL A 213 -1.78 -4.19 14.01
C VAL A 213 -1.95 -5.70 14.08
N VAL A 214 -2.18 -6.27 15.27
CA VAL A 214 -2.42 -7.72 15.44
C VAL A 214 -3.67 -8.17 14.69
N GLU A 215 -4.73 -7.35 14.72
CA GLU A 215 -5.98 -7.62 13.99
C GLU A 215 -5.80 -7.47 12.47
N ARG A 216 -5.29 -6.33 12.01
CA ARG A 216 -5.33 -5.95 10.59
C ARG A 216 -4.16 -6.47 9.76
N ALA A 217 -2.97 -6.65 10.35
CA ALA A 217 -1.79 -7.08 9.59
C ALA A 217 -1.94 -8.48 8.95
N PRO A 218 -2.48 -9.51 9.65
CA PRO A 218 -2.71 -10.81 9.02
C PRO A 218 -3.69 -10.74 7.85
N ILE A 219 -4.73 -9.93 7.99
CA ILE A 219 -5.74 -9.73 6.94
C ILE A 219 -5.14 -9.04 5.70
N LEU A 220 -4.38 -7.96 5.92
CA LEU A 220 -3.71 -7.23 4.86
C LEU A 220 -2.65 -8.08 4.15
N LEU A 221 -1.89 -8.88 4.90
CA LEU A 221 -0.92 -9.81 4.33
C LEU A 221 -1.61 -10.93 3.56
N LEU A 222 -2.71 -11.49 4.06
CA LEU A 222 -3.50 -12.47 3.31
C LEU A 222 -3.89 -11.90 1.94
N GLY A 223 -4.51 -10.72 1.89
CA GLY A 223 -4.90 -10.05 0.65
C GLY A 223 -3.74 -9.74 -0.30
N GLN A 224 -2.53 -9.54 0.22
CA GLN A 224 -1.34 -9.41 -0.62
C GLN A 224 -0.90 -10.73 -1.27
N TRP A 225 -1.01 -11.86 -0.56
CA TRP A 225 -0.50 -13.16 -1.00
C TRP A 225 -1.52 -13.95 -1.81
N CYS A 226 -2.79 -13.91 -1.44
CA CYS A 226 -3.83 -14.77 -1.96
C CYS A 226 -5.23 -14.16 -1.79
N PHE A 227 -6.20 -14.74 -2.49
CA PHE A 227 -7.61 -14.50 -2.23
C PHE A 227 -8.06 -15.14 -0.90
N PRO A 228 -9.11 -14.58 -0.26
CA PRO A 228 -9.89 -13.41 -0.67
C PRO A 228 -9.28 -12.07 -0.20
N PRO A 229 -9.68 -10.94 -0.83
CA PRO A 229 -9.09 -9.62 -0.56
C PRO A 229 -9.42 -9.12 0.85
N ALA A 230 -8.50 -8.32 1.41
CA ALA A 230 -8.58 -7.76 2.75
C ALA A 230 -9.84 -6.90 2.97
N PHE A 231 -10.35 -6.24 1.91
CA PHE A 231 -11.56 -5.43 2.02
C PHE A 231 -12.79 -6.22 2.48
N MET A 232 -12.88 -7.53 2.18
CA MET A 232 -14.00 -8.38 2.59
C MET A 232 -14.20 -8.40 4.11
N TYR A 233 -13.12 -8.24 4.87
CA TYR A 233 -13.15 -8.19 6.33
C TYR A 233 -14.13 -7.15 6.88
N ASN A 234 -14.31 -6.03 6.18
CA ASN A 234 -15.16 -4.92 6.63
C ASN A 234 -16.67 -5.22 6.50
N PHE A 235 -17.06 -6.28 5.80
CA PHE A 235 -18.47 -6.67 5.60
C PHE A 235 -18.89 -7.88 6.43
N PHE A 236 -17.96 -8.52 7.13
CA PHE A 236 -18.23 -9.72 7.90
C PHE A 236 -18.80 -9.38 9.28
N SER A 237 -19.74 -10.22 9.75
CA SER A 237 -20.17 -10.22 11.14
C SER A 237 -19.00 -10.54 12.08
N ASP A 238 -19.12 -10.23 13.37
CA ASP A 238 -18.03 -10.40 14.34
C ASP A 238 -17.50 -11.84 14.38
N SER A 239 -18.39 -12.83 14.40
CA SER A 239 -18.00 -14.25 14.38
C SER A 239 -17.31 -14.67 13.07
N ALA A 240 -17.74 -14.10 11.93
CA ALA A 240 -17.10 -14.35 10.65
C ALA A 240 -15.72 -13.67 10.55
N ARG A 241 -15.54 -12.49 11.18
CA ARG A 241 -14.25 -11.79 11.27
C ARG A 241 -13.22 -12.60 12.05
N GLU A 242 -13.58 -13.19 13.18
CA GLU A 242 -12.68 -14.05 13.97
C GLU A 242 -12.24 -15.28 13.17
N THR A 243 -13.19 -15.96 12.54
CA THR A 243 -12.91 -17.13 11.70
C THR A 243 -11.99 -16.77 10.54
N TYR A 244 -12.27 -15.66 9.86
CA TYR A 244 -11.46 -15.17 8.75
C TYR A 244 -10.04 -14.80 9.18
N TRP A 245 -9.90 -14.14 10.34
CA TRP A 245 -8.60 -13.83 10.92
C TRP A 245 -7.79 -15.08 11.26
N LEU A 246 -8.41 -16.10 11.86
CA LEU A 246 -7.76 -17.39 12.14
C LEU A 246 -7.27 -18.06 10.85
N LEU A 247 -8.09 -18.08 9.80
CA LEU A 247 -7.70 -18.62 8.50
C LEU A 247 -6.52 -17.85 7.89
N ALA A 248 -6.52 -16.51 7.99
CA ALA A 248 -5.41 -15.67 7.55
C ALA A 248 -4.11 -16.03 8.29
N VAL A 249 -4.16 -16.16 9.61
CA VAL A 249 -2.98 -16.52 10.42
C VAL A 249 -2.46 -17.92 10.07
N VAL A 250 -3.34 -18.92 9.96
CA VAL A 250 -2.94 -20.29 9.58
C VAL A 250 -2.30 -20.31 8.21
N PHE A 251 -2.88 -19.61 7.24
CA PHE A 251 -2.31 -19.50 5.90
C PHE A 251 -0.94 -18.80 5.91
N LEU A 252 -0.79 -17.71 6.66
CA LEU A 252 0.49 -16.99 6.75
C LEU A 252 1.57 -17.81 7.46
N ILE A 253 1.22 -18.60 8.47
CA ILE A 253 2.15 -19.56 9.09
C ILE A 253 2.58 -20.60 8.07
N PHE A 254 1.65 -21.15 7.29
CA PHE A 254 1.94 -22.10 6.21
C PHE A 254 2.91 -21.50 5.17
N VAL A 255 2.64 -20.27 4.69
CA VAL A 255 3.53 -19.54 3.80
C VAL A 255 4.91 -19.35 4.43
N LEU A 256 4.96 -18.89 5.68
CA LEU A 256 6.22 -18.64 6.39
C LEU A 256 7.06 -19.92 6.49
N VAL A 257 6.46 -21.04 6.92
CA VAL A 257 7.14 -22.35 7.05
C VAL A 257 7.77 -22.77 5.72
N LEU A 258 7.05 -22.59 4.61
CA LEU A 258 7.57 -22.90 3.28
C LEU A 258 8.65 -21.92 2.80
N LEU A 259 8.62 -20.68 3.26
CA LEU A 259 9.64 -19.68 2.94
C LEU A 259 10.89 -19.78 3.84
N VAL A 260 10.82 -20.42 5.02
CA VAL A 260 11.95 -20.52 5.96
C VAL A 260 13.26 -21.01 5.30
N PRO A 261 13.29 -22.07 4.48
CA PRO A 261 14.52 -22.55 3.86
C PRO A 261 15.18 -21.48 2.95
N LEU A 262 14.36 -20.79 2.16
CA LEU A 262 14.79 -19.68 1.31
C LEU A 262 15.29 -18.50 2.16
N LEU A 263 14.51 -18.09 3.15
CA LEU A 263 14.84 -16.99 4.06
C LEU A 263 16.09 -17.26 4.88
N ARG A 264 16.42 -18.50 5.22
CA ARG A 264 17.68 -18.83 5.90
C ARG A 264 18.88 -18.71 4.96
N ARG A 265 18.72 -19.07 3.69
CA ARG A 265 19.82 -19.11 2.72
C ARG A 265 20.13 -17.75 2.10
N ASP A 266 19.11 -17.01 1.66
CA ASP A 266 19.29 -15.78 0.90
C ASP A 266 19.01 -14.52 1.72
N ARG A 267 19.99 -13.60 1.74
CA ARG A 267 19.84 -12.29 2.38
C ARG A 267 18.85 -11.42 1.63
N LEU A 268 18.77 -11.54 0.30
CA LEU A 268 17.87 -10.71 -0.47
C LEU A 268 16.41 -11.11 -0.23
N SER A 269 16.10 -12.41 -0.17
CA SER A 269 14.78 -12.88 0.28
C SER A 269 14.40 -12.38 1.67
N ARG A 270 15.34 -12.37 2.63
CA ARG A 270 15.09 -11.78 3.95
C ARG A 270 14.79 -10.29 3.87
N PHE A 271 15.47 -9.55 3.01
CA PHE A 271 15.21 -8.12 2.84
C PHE A 271 13.78 -7.89 2.33
N TRP A 272 13.34 -8.65 1.33
CA TRP A 272 11.98 -8.58 0.83
C TRP A 272 10.95 -8.91 1.90
N GLY A 273 11.15 -10.01 2.64
CA GLY A 273 10.24 -10.42 3.71
C GLY A 273 10.16 -9.40 4.85
N VAL A 274 11.30 -8.92 5.36
CA VAL A 274 11.32 -7.91 6.43
C VAL A 274 10.76 -6.57 5.95
N GLY A 275 11.09 -6.15 4.72
CA GLY A 275 10.55 -4.92 4.13
C GLY A 275 9.03 -4.97 4.00
N MET A 276 8.48 -6.08 3.49
CA MET A 276 7.05 -6.34 3.39
C MET A 276 6.37 -6.25 4.77
N LEU A 277 6.88 -6.97 5.77
CA LEU A 277 6.29 -7.03 7.11
C LEU A 277 6.31 -5.66 7.80
N LEU A 278 7.40 -4.91 7.68
CA LEU A 278 7.50 -3.56 8.25
C LEU A 278 6.64 -2.54 7.49
N ALA A 279 6.46 -2.70 6.18
CA ALA A 279 5.64 -1.80 5.36
C ALA A 279 4.14 -1.95 5.62
N VAL A 280 3.67 -3.09 6.13
CA VAL A 280 2.27 -3.30 6.53
C VAL A 280 1.89 -2.46 7.74
N ILE A 281 2.81 -2.25 8.68
CA ILE A 281 2.55 -1.56 9.96
C ILE A 281 1.87 -0.19 9.75
N PRO A 282 2.42 0.76 8.96
CA PRO A 282 1.76 2.04 8.76
C PRO A 282 0.39 1.93 8.06
N ILE A 283 0.14 0.87 7.29
CA ILE A 283 -1.14 0.65 6.60
C ILE A 283 -2.23 0.20 7.58
N CYS A 284 -1.88 -0.52 8.65
CA CYS A 284 -2.82 -0.90 9.71
C CYS A 284 -3.51 0.30 10.39
N ALA A 285 -2.96 1.52 10.23
CA ALA A 285 -3.60 2.74 10.70
C ALA A 285 -4.95 3.03 10.01
N THR A 286 -5.23 2.39 8.88
CA THR A 286 -6.51 2.51 8.16
C THR A 286 -7.26 1.18 8.21
N ILE A 287 -8.56 1.20 7.88
CA ILE A 287 -9.30 -0.05 7.65
C ILE A 287 -8.61 -0.95 6.61
N PRO A 288 -8.73 -2.29 6.75
CA PRO A 288 -8.12 -3.23 5.80
C PRO A 288 -8.68 -3.04 4.40
N TRP A 289 -7.87 -2.51 3.50
CA TRP A 289 -8.19 -2.29 2.09
C TRP A 289 -6.95 -2.54 1.26
N ASP A 290 -7.09 -3.36 0.22
CA ASP A 290 -5.97 -3.85 -0.55
C ASP A 290 -5.29 -2.76 -1.38
N ARG A 291 -6.02 -1.70 -1.75
CA ARG A 291 -5.48 -0.53 -2.50
C ARG A 291 -4.28 0.15 -1.84
N ASN A 292 -4.06 -0.08 -0.54
CA ASN A 292 -2.97 0.51 0.23
C ASN A 292 -1.68 -0.35 0.20
N LEU A 293 -1.71 -1.55 -0.38
CA LEU A 293 -0.63 -2.53 -0.30
C LEU A 293 0.52 -2.30 -1.29
N ILE A 294 0.52 -1.19 -2.03
CA ILE A 294 1.51 -0.91 -3.08
C ILE A 294 2.98 -0.97 -2.60
N PHE A 295 3.27 -0.55 -1.36
CA PHE A 295 4.61 -0.72 -0.78
C PHE A 295 4.89 -2.16 -0.37
N VAL A 296 3.90 -2.85 0.23
CA VAL A 296 3.99 -4.24 0.71
C VAL A 296 4.29 -5.19 -0.45
N GLY A 297 3.63 -4.94 -1.59
CA GLY A 297 3.79 -5.69 -2.82
C GLY A 297 5.21 -5.73 -3.37
N ILE A 298 6.06 -4.72 -3.11
CA ILE A 298 7.48 -4.76 -3.52
C ILE A 298 8.18 -5.98 -2.88
N GLY A 299 7.92 -6.20 -1.59
CA GLY A 299 8.52 -7.32 -0.87
C GLY A 299 7.84 -8.63 -1.21
N ALA A 300 6.52 -8.64 -1.30
CA ALA A 300 5.76 -9.83 -1.64
C ALA A 300 6.17 -10.39 -3.02
N MET A 301 6.22 -9.56 -4.06
CA MET A 301 6.52 -10.01 -5.42
C MET A 301 8.01 -10.37 -5.60
N GLY A 302 8.91 -9.63 -4.95
CA GLY A 302 10.33 -10.01 -4.89
C GLY A 302 10.54 -11.38 -4.25
N LEU A 303 9.84 -11.67 -3.15
CA LEU A 303 9.96 -12.93 -2.41
C LEU A 303 9.29 -14.09 -3.16
N THR A 304 8.07 -13.88 -3.68
CA THR A 304 7.36 -14.84 -4.52
C THR A 304 8.20 -15.24 -5.72
N ALA A 305 8.74 -14.27 -6.46
CA ALA A 305 9.54 -14.57 -7.64
C ALA A 305 10.80 -15.38 -7.28
N GLN A 306 11.48 -15.08 -6.18
CA GLN A 306 12.63 -15.87 -5.74
C GLN A 306 12.25 -17.29 -5.30
N PHE A 307 11.09 -17.45 -4.65
CA PHE A 307 10.57 -18.77 -4.25
C PHE A 307 10.21 -19.62 -5.47
N VAL A 308 9.41 -19.08 -6.38
CA VAL A 308 9.06 -19.71 -7.66
C VAL A 308 10.35 -20.01 -8.45
N GLY A 309 11.23 -19.02 -8.51
CA GLY A 309 12.60 -19.07 -9.01
C GLY A 309 13.34 -20.33 -8.62
N GLY A 310 13.52 -20.52 -7.32
CA GLY A 310 14.26 -21.66 -6.80
C GLY A 310 13.54 -22.99 -6.98
N LEU A 311 12.20 -23.02 -6.97
CA LEU A 311 11.43 -24.24 -7.27
C LEU A 311 11.68 -24.74 -8.71
N PHE A 312 11.60 -23.84 -9.70
CA PHE A 312 11.83 -24.18 -11.10
C PHE A 312 13.31 -24.51 -11.38
N SER A 313 14.25 -23.78 -10.75
CA SER A 313 15.69 -24.04 -10.89
C SER A 313 16.21 -25.18 -10.02
N ARG A 314 15.36 -25.82 -9.21
CA ARG A 314 15.72 -26.92 -8.28
C ARG A 314 16.91 -26.56 -7.40
N GLU A 315 16.87 -25.37 -6.83
CA GLU A 315 17.95 -24.82 -6.01
C GLU A 315 18.31 -25.69 -4.80
N SER A 316 19.58 -25.62 -4.41
CA SER A 316 20.15 -26.45 -3.33
C SER A 316 19.53 -26.25 -1.95
N TRP A 317 18.83 -25.13 -1.73
CA TRP A 317 18.15 -24.83 -0.45
C TRP A 317 16.83 -25.59 -0.28
N LEU A 318 16.30 -26.21 -1.34
CA LEU A 318 15.03 -26.93 -1.28
C LEU A 318 15.15 -28.25 -0.50
N PRO A 319 14.36 -28.43 0.57
CA PRO A 319 14.23 -29.71 1.23
C PRO A 319 13.91 -30.87 0.27
N THR A 320 14.47 -32.04 0.59
CA THR A 320 14.25 -33.29 -0.18
C THR A 320 12.92 -33.98 0.16
N SER A 321 12.26 -33.59 1.26
CA SER A 321 10.98 -34.15 1.70
C SER A 321 9.90 -34.01 0.62
N ARG A 322 9.20 -35.12 0.32
CA ARG A 322 8.09 -35.14 -0.64
C ARG A 322 6.92 -34.25 -0.20
N LEU A 323 6.61 -34.26 1.10
CA LEU A 323 5.54 -33.42 1.66
C LEU A 323 5.84 -31.94 1.43
N TYR A 324 7.06 -31.50 1.76
CA TYR A 324 7.48 -30.12 1.52
C TYR A 324 7.37 -29.74 0.05
N ARG A 325 7.85 -30.60 -0.86
CA ARG A 325 7.81 -30.32 -2.31
C ARG A 325 6.39 -30.22 -2.83
N GLY A 326 5.49 -31.12 -2.39
CA GLY A 326 4.07 -31.06 -2.74
C GLY A 326 3.42 -29.76 -2.25
N SER A 327 3.62 -29.41 -0.97
CA SER A 327 3.10 -28.18 -0.39
C SER A 327 3.68 -26.92 -1.03
N ALA A 328 4.97 -26.92 -1.39
CA ALA A 328 5.62 -25.79 -2.04
C ALA A 328 5.10 -25.56 -3.46
N TRP A 329 4.85 -26.63 -4.23
CA TRP A 329 4.20 -26.54 -5.53
C TRP A 329 2.73 -26.11 -5.41
N LEU A 330 1.99 -26.63 -4.43
CA LEU A 330 0.63 -26.16 -4.15
C LEU A 330 0.61 -24.66 -3.88
N LEU A 331 1.49 -24.17 -3.00
CA LEU A 331 1.59 -22.75 -2.69
C LEU A 331 1.97 -21.93 -3.94
N CYS A 332 2.93 -22.41 -4.75
CA CYS A 332 3.31 -21.78 -6.01
C CYS A 332 2.10 -21.62 -6.95
N VAL A 333 1.32 -22.68 -7.13
CA VAL A 333 0.11 -22.67 -7.96
C VAL A 333 -0.93 -21.70 -7.40
N LEU A 334 -1.20 -21.75 -6.10
CA LEU A 334 -2.16 -20.85 -5.45
C LEU A 334 -1.79 -19.38 -5.62
N ILE A 335 -0.52 -19.01 -5.39
CA ILE A 335 -0.05 -17.64 -5.57
C ILE A 335 -0.15 -17.24 -7.04
N LEU A 336 0.31 -18.06 -7.98
CA LEU A 336 0.25 -17.70 -9.40
C LEU A 336 -1.20 -17.58 -9.91
N LEU A 337 -2.11 -18.44 -9.44
CA LEU A 337 -3.54 -18.32 -9.77
C LEU A 337 -4.15 -17.05 -9.16
N ALA A 338 -3.83 -16.71 -7.92
CA ALA A 338 -4.29 -15.47 -7.30
C ALA A 338 -3.74 -14.23 -8.04
N GLN A 339 -2.44 -14.19 -8.28
CA GLN A 339 -1.76 -13.00 -8.83
C GLN A 339 -1.95 -12.81 -10.34
N VAL A 340 -2.08 -13.90 -11.11
CA VAL A 340 -2.23 -13.83 -12.57
C VAL A 340 -3.65 -14.14 -12.99
N GLY A 341 -4.22 -15.24 -12.50
CA GLY A 341 -5.56 -15.67 -12.87
C GLY A 341 -6.61 -14.65 -12.46
N VAL A 342 -6.60 -14.24 -11.19
CA VAL A 342 -7.60 -13.28 -10.72
C VAL A 342 -7.33 -11.87 -11.21
N ALA A 343 -6.06 -11.44 -11.31
CA ALA A 343 -5.73 -10.16 -11.95
C ALA A 343 -6.25 -10.05 -13.39
N CYS A 344 -6.12 -11.11 -14.19
CA CYS A 344 -6.65 -11.14 -15.55
C CYS A 344 -8.18 -11.02 -15.56
N ILE A 345 -8.87 -11.84 -14.76
CA ILE A 345 -10.33 -11.81 -14.63
C ILE A 345 -10.81 -10.44 -14.15
N GLY A 346 -10.19 -9.91 -13.09
CA GLY A 346 -10.48 -8.62 -12.51
C GLY A 346 -10.35 -7.49 -13.54
N ARG A 347 -9.32 -7.49 -14.39
CA ARG A 347 -9.16 -6.50 -15.45
C ARG A 347 -10.23 -6.57 -16.54
N PHE A 348 -10.68 -7.77 -16.91
CA PHE A 348 -11.79 -7.94 -17.84
C PHE A 348 -13.12 -7.46 -17.25
N ILE A 349 -13.35 -7.72 -15.96
CA ILE A 349 -14.61 -7.40 -15.27
C ILE A 349 -14.65 -5.93 -14.84
N ALA A 350 -13.52 -5.31 -14.52
CA ALA A 350 -13.50 -4.01 -13.85
C ALA A 350 -14.18 -2.87 -14.62
N PRO A 351 -14.08 -2.74 -15.96
CA PRO A 351 -14.86 -1.73 -16.70
C PRO A 351 -16.37 -1.91 -16.54
N ILE A 352 -16.83 -3.16 -16.45
CA ILE A 352 -18.24 -3.53 -16.26
C ILE A 352 -18.69 -3.20 -14.83
N SER A 353 -17.89 -3.58 -13.84
CA SER A 353 -18.19 -3.25 -12.44
C SER A 353 -18.19 -1.75 -12.19
N TYR A 354 -17.24 -1.02 -12.79
CA TYR A 354 -17.14 0.42 -12.64
C TYR A 354 -18.30 1.15 -13.33
N SER A 355 -18.68 0.75 -14.55
CA SER A 355 -19.85 1.35 -15.22
C SER A 355 -21.14 1.08 -14.44
N GLY A 356 -21.31 -0.11 -13.88
CA GLY A 356 -22.43 -0.44 -12.98
C GLY A 356 -22.46 0.46 -11.74
N PHE A 357 -21.32 0.64 -11.07
CA PHE A 357 -21.21 1.53 -9.91
C PHE A 357 -21.55 2.98 -10.24
N VAL A 358 -21.08 3.50 -11.39
CA VAL A 358 -21.37 4.87 -11.83
C VAL A 358 -22.87 5.04 -12.10
N THR A 359 -23.50 4.10 -12.81
CA THR A 359 -24.95 4.15 -13.09
C THR A 359 -25.76 4.12 -11.80
N GLN A 360 -25.45 3.20 -10.90
CA GLN A 360 -26.15 3.08 -9.60
C GLN A 360 -25.94 4.32 -8.73
N SER A 361 -24.73 4.87 -8.71
CA SER A 361 -24.45 6.13 -8.00
C SER A 361 -25.25 7.29 -8.59
N ALA A 362 -25.35 7.38 -9.91
CA ALA A 362 -26.15 8.40 -10.58
C ALA A 362 -27.65 8.26 -10.27
N GLU A 363 -28.17 7.04 -10.16
CA GLU A 363 -29.55 6.77 -9.73
C GLU A 363 -29.78 7.19 -8.27
N LEU A 364 -28.85 6.88 -7.36
CA LEU A 364 -28.95 7.24 -5.94
C LEU A 364 -28.82 8.75 -5.69
N VAL A 365 -28.08 9.46 -6.55
CA VAL A 365 -27.89 10.92 -6.47
C VAL A 365 -29.04 11.69 -7.15
N ARG A 366 -29.87 11.03 -7.97
CA ARG A 366 -31.12 11.62 -8.47
C ARG A 366 -32.14 11.70 -7.33
N VAL A 367 -31.97 12.70 -6.48
CA VAL A 367 -33.04 13.20 -5.64
C VAL A 367 -33.91 14.06 -6.55
N ASP A 368 -35.01 13.47 -7.05
CA ASP A 368 -36.06 14.28 -7.64
C ASP A 368 -36.43 15.37 -6.63
N SER A 369 -36.50 16.63 -7.10
CA SER A 369 -36.98 17.72 -6.24
C SER A 369 -38.29 17.27 -5.61
N PRO A 370 -38.42 17.23 -4.27
CA PRO A 370 -39.68 16.86 -3.67
C PRO A 370 -40.77 17.75 -4.26
N PRO A 371 -41.97 17.22 -4.57
CA PRO A 371 -43.07 18.04 -5.05
C PRO A 371 -43.26 19.20 -4.08
N PRO A 372 -43.58 20.42 -4.57
CA PRO A 372 -43.70 21.59 -3.70
C PRO A 372 -44.67 21.27 -2.55
N ARG A 373 -44.10 21.11 -1.35
CA ARG A 373 -44.89 20.89 -0.15
C ARG A 373 -45.50 22.23 0.22
N GLY A 374 -46.74 22.47 -0.22
CA GLY A 374 -47.59 23.46 0.45
C GLY A 374 -47.82 23.02 1.90
N ASP A 375 -47.86 23.98 2.84
CA ASP A 375 -48.22 23.91 4.26
C ASP A 375 -48.36 22.52 4.92
N GLN A 376 -47.34 21.66 4.77
CA GLN A 376 -47.31 20.35 5.41
C GLN A 376 -46.07 20.26 6.29
N ASP A 377 -46.32 20.12 7.59
CA ASP A 377 -45.29 19.91 8.59
C ASP A 377 -44.58 18.56 8.35
N LEU A 378 -43.25 18.60 8.27
CA LEU A 378 -42.40 17.41 8.21
C LEU A 378 -42.34 16.78 9.61
N VAL A 379 -43.10 15.72 9.84
CA VAL A 379 -42.91 14.85 11.01
C VAL A 379 -41.86 13.79 10.66
N VAL A 380 -40.67 13.90 11.24
CA VAL A 380 -39.66 12.84 11.20
C VAL A 380 -39.93 11.92 12.40
N VAL A 381 -40.39 10.69 12.14
CA VAL A 381 -40.59 9.65 13.16
C VAL A 381 -39.28 8.95 13.45
#